data_AF-A0A0S7ELN0-F1
#
_entry.id   AF-A0A0S7ELN0-F1
#
_cell.length_a   1.000
_cell.length_b   1.000
_cell.length_c   1.000
_cell.angle_alpha   90.00
_cell.angle_beta   90.00
_cell.angle_gamma   90.00
#
_symmetry.space_group_name_H-M   'P 1'
#
loop_
_entity.id
_entity.type
_entity.pdbx_description
1 polymer ?
#
loop_
_entity_poly.entity_id
_entity_poly.type
_entity_poly.pdbx_seq_one_letter_code
_entity_poly.pdbx_strand_id
1 'polypeptide(L)'
;RWAAGDEMESTLGLSWHCPTDVLGYKHRSVSYTTVTLRNIYKVLASQYDPLGYICPYTTRAKLIVQALWNTERGWDEPIEGHLLQSWVEWEEELSNLQHIIIPRCYSSHSITGATNEVHIFCDASERSYGAVAYLRVTEQQAHISTSFIMARSRVAPRKQVSIPRLELCAALTGSQLAKVLQSELSLPLHSVYLWTDSTTVLKWIQSSSCRYKVFVGTRICEIQELTLSEQWGYVNSSENPADDITRGKSLSELTISSRWSQGPHFLTQTPDAWPKPPTESTNCDSEELRKTAFCSFTSTSHSLPDPTQVTSLEDLILATHQSLTGAAATSFTAAERLEAVNQLLRSAQKDSFPEDVRALKAGDAVPSSSRLSALSPEYDSISGLIRVGGRLRQAIDMDPDSIHPILLAPDHPLTRLIIKHYDAQLFHPGAERLYAEIRRTYWILRGRQAIKKHQYQCVDCRRWRASPATPKMADLPSARLRLYKPPFWSTGVDCFGPYLVKIGRRSEKRWGIIYKCLTTRCVHLDLLPSLDTNSFLMSLRRFIARRGKPYELWSDRGTNFRGGHK
;
A
#
# COMPACT_ATOMS: atom_id res chain seq x y z
N ARG A 1 0.75 -22.58 -49.34
CA ARG A 1 -0.30 -22.77 -48.31
C ARG A 1 -0.09 -21.70 -47.25
N TRP A 2 -0.55 -20.48 -47.52
CA TRP A 2 -0.70 -19.46 -46.49
C TRP A 2 -1.99 -19.83 -45.79
N ALA A 3 -1.90 -20.23 -44.52
CA ALA A 3 -3.06 -20.67 -43.76
C ALA A 3 -4.09 -19.52 -43.73
N ALA A 4 -5.35 -19.84 -44.02
CA ALA A 4 -6.46 -18.99 -43.65
C ALA A 4 -6.28 -18.63 -42.17
N GLY A 5 -6.24 -17.33 -41.85
CA GLY A 5 -6.16 -16.89 -40.46
C GLY A 5 -7.29 -17.53 -39.67
N ASP A 6 -7.02 -17.97 -38.45
CA ASP A 6 -8.04 -18.55 -37.58
C ASP A 6 -9.23 -17.58 -37.50
N GLU A 7 -10.44 -18.06 -37.80
CA GLU A 7 -11.67 -17.24 -37.78
C GLU A 7 -11.99 -16.69 -36.38
N MET A 8 -11.38 -17.27 -35.34
CA MET A 8 -11.51 -16.88 -33.95
C MET A 8 -10.18 -16.88 -33.21
N GLU A 9 -9.88 -15.78 -32.51
CA GLU A 9 -8.77 -15.67 -31.57
C GLU A 9 -9.28 -15.66 -30.13
N SER A 10 -8.61 -16.35 -29.19
CA SER A 10 -9.02 -16.39 -27.78
C SER A 10 -7.95 -15.80 -26.87
N THR A 11 -8.33 -14.88 -25.99
CA THR A 11 -7.43 -14.34 -24.95
C THR A 11 -8.18 -14.15 -23.64
N LEU A 12 -7.58 -14.62 -22.53
CA LEU A 12 -8.07 -14.39 -21.18
C LEU A 12 -9.61 -14.57 -21.03
N GLY A 13 -10.19 -15.66 -21.55
CA GLY A 13 -11.64 -15.94 -21.40
C GLY A 13 -12.57 -15.32 -22.44
N LEU A 14 -12.14 -14.29 -23.17
CA LEU A 14 -12.85 -13.74 -24.32
C LEU A 14 -12.42 -14.44 -25.62
N SER A 15 -13.35 -14.52 -26.56
CA SER A 15 -13.11 -14.94 -27.95
C SER A 15 -13.43 -13.79 -28.90
N TRP A 16 -12.47 -13.36 -29.71
CA TRP A 16 -12.67 -12.42 -30.79
C TRP A 16 -13.01 -13.19 -32.07
N HIS A 17 -14.15 -12.87 -32.68
CA HIS A 17 -14.55 -13.39 -33.97
C HIS A 17 -14.16 -12.38 -35.05
N CYS A 18 -13.04 -12.64 -35.72
CA CYS A 18 -12.39 -11.67 -36.62
C CYS A 18 -13.28 -11.23 -37.79
N PRO A 19 -14.02 -12.11 -38.49
CA PRO A 19 -14.83 -11.71 -39.64
C PRO A 19 -15.98 -10.74 -39.32
N THR A 20 -16.59 -10.86 -38.14
CA THR A 20 -17.72 -10.01 -37.71
C THR A 20 -17.31 -8.91 -36.75
N ASP A 21 -16.04 -8.90 -36.35
CA ASP A 21 -15.43 -7.96 -35.40
C ASP A 21 -16.16 -7.84 -34.05
N VAL A 22 -16.54 -8.99 -33.49
CA VAL A 22 -17.22 -9.06 -32.18
C VAL A 22 -16.41 -9.87 -31.18
N LEU A 23 -16.50 -9.47 -29.92
CA LEU A 23 -16.05 -10.23 -28.77
C LEU A 23 -17.22 -11.09 -28.25
N GLY A 24 -16.91 -12.29 -27.83
CA GLY A 24 -17.84 -13.20 -27.17
C GLY A 24 -17.15 -13.98 -26.07
N TYR A 25 -17.88 -14.90 -25.45
CA TYR A 25 -17.39 -15.73 -24.37
C TYR A 25 -17.42 -17.20 -24.76
N LYS A 26 -16.43 -17.96 -24.30
CA LYS A 26 -16.41 -19.41 -24.47
C LYS A 26 -16.93 -20.10 -23.22
N HIS A 27 -17.98 -20.91 -23.37
CA HIS A 27 -18.42 -21.80 -22.31
C HIS A 27 -17.34 -22.85 -22.02
N ARG A 28 -16.87 -22.89 -20.77
CA ARG A 28 -15.92 -23.90 -20.26
C ARG A 28 -16.62 -24.71 -19.18
N SER A 29 -17.04 -25.93 -19.52
CA SER A 29 -17.64 -26.82 -18.54
C SER A 29 -16.59 -27.31 -17.54
N VAL A 30 -16.91 -27.23 -16.25
CA VAL A 30 -16.09 -27.76 -15.17
C VAL A 30 -16.76 -29.02 -14.65
N SER A 31 -16.18 -30.19 -14.94
CA SER A 31 -16.73 -31.45 -14.43
C SER A 31 -16.44 -31.62 -12.94
N TYR A 32 -17.47 -31.81 -12.14
CA TYR A 32 -17.39 -32.23 -10.75
C TYR A 32 -18.64 -33.03 -10.36
N THR A 33 -18.52 -33.93 -9.38
CA THR A 33 -19.63 -34.83 -8.97
C THR A 33 -20.48 -34.28 -7.83
N THR A 34 -19.90 -33.44 -6.98
CA THR A 34 -20.55 -32.92 -5.77
C THR A 34 -20.35 -31.41 -5.69
N VAL A 35 -21.44 -30.67 -5.50
CA VAL A 35 -21.40 -29.22 -5.33
C VAL A 35 -20.81 -28.91 -3.94
N THR A 36 -19.56 -28.44 -3.93
CA THR A 36 -18.83 -28.02 -2.72
C THR A 36 -18.39 -26.57 -2.89
N LEU A 37 -18.06 -25.88 -1.80
CA LEU A 37 -17.55 -24.50 -1.88
C LEU A 37 -16.33 -24.41 -2.81
N ARG A 38 -15.42 -25.38 -2.77
CA ARG A 38 -14.27 -25.45 -3.69
C ARG A 38 -14.70 -25.47 -5.16
N ASN A 39 -15.68 -26.30 -5.51
CA ASN A 39 -16.14 -26.43 -6.89
C ASN A 39 -16.89 -25.19 -7.36
N ILE A 40 -17.72 -24.59 -6.50
CA ILE A 40 -18.38 -23.30 -6.73
C ILE A 40 -17.36 -22.21 -7.10
N TYR A 41 -16.31 -22.06 -6.29
CA TYR A 41 -15.25 -21.09 -6.56
C TYR A 41 -14.50 -21.40 -7.86
N LYS A 42 -14.26 -22.67 -8.16
CA LYS A 42 -13.58 -23.11 -9.39
C LYS A 42 -14.39 -22.71 -10.62
N VAL A 43 -15.71 -22.91 -10.60
CA VAL A 43 -16.64 -22.53 -11.70
C VAL A 43 -16.76 -21.02 -11.82
N LEU A 44 -16.90 -20.29 -10.70
CA LEU A 44 -16.98 -18.83 -10.72
C LEU A 44 -15.67 -18.20 -11.25
N ALA A 45 -14.52 -18.68 -10.79
CA ALA A 45 -13.22 -18.18 -11.22
C ALA A 45 -12.89 -18.50 -12.68
N SER A 46 -13.52 -19.52 -13.28
CA SER A 46 -13.34 -19.80 -14.72
C SER A 46 -14.07 -18.80 -15.61
N GLN A 47 -15.03 -18.04 -15.08
CA GLN A 47 -15.73 -16.97 -15.80
C GLN A 47 -14.93 -15.66 -15.72
N TYR A 48 -13.81 -15.62 -16.44
CA TYR A 48 -12.97 -14.43 -16.50
C TYR A 48 -13.59 -13.39 -17.44
N ASP A 49 -13.95 -12.24 -16.87
CA ASP A 49 -14.61 -11.14 -17.56
C ASP A 49 -13.82 -9.83 -17.34
N PRO A 50 -12.87 -9.51 -18.23
CA PRO A 50 -11.98 -8.36 -18.04
C PRO A 50 -12.70 -7.02 -18.21
N LEU A 51 -13.78 -6.97 -19.01
CA LEU A 51 -14.56 -5.76 -19.25
C LEU A 51 -15.71 -5.62 -18.25
N GLY A 52 -16.08 -6.66 -17.52
CA GLY A 52 -17.23 -6.64 -16.61
C GLY A 52 -18.57 -6.66 -17.35
N TYR A 53 -18.64 -7.15 -18.59
CA TYR A 53 -19.91 -7.15 -19.32
C TYR A 53 -20.93 -8.13 -18.70
N ILE A 54 -20.48 -9.28 -18.20
CA ILE A 54 -21.33 -10.28 -17.52
C ILE A 54 -21.34 -10.06 -16.00
N CYS A 55 -20.95 -8.87 -15.54
CA CYS A 55 -20.91 -8.50 -14.14
C CYS A 55 -22.27 -8.62 -13.42
N PRO A 56 -23.42 -8.24 -14.01
CA PRO A 56 -24.75 -8.50 -13.44
C PRO A 56 -25.00 -9.99 -13.14
N TYR A 57 -24.57 -10.88 -14.04
CA TYR A 57 -24.72 -12.32 -13.88
C TYR A 57 -23.77 -12.87 -12.82
N THR A 58 -22.49 -12.52 -12.85
CA THR A 58 -21.50 -13.01 -11.86
C THR A 58 -21.74 -12.46 -10.46
N THR A 59 -22.39 -11.29 -10.32
CA THR A 59 -22.76 -10.71 -9.02
C THR A 59 -23.74 -11.60 -8.27
N ARG A 60 -24.71 -12.24 -8.96
CA ARG A 60 -25.63 -13.23 -8.36
C ARG A 60 -24.85 -14.39 -7.72
N ALA A 61 -23.85 -14.92 -8.43
CA ALA A 61 -22.96 -15.97 -7.93
C ALA A 61 -22.18 -15.53 -6.69
N LYS A 62 -21.61 -14.32 -6.71
CA LYS A 62 -20.85 -13.76 -5.58
C LYS A 62 -21.74 -13.58 -4.34
N LEU A 63 -23.02 -13.26 -4.51
CA LEU A 63 -24.00 -13.19 -3.42
C LEU A 63 -24.30 -14.57 -2.83
N ILE A 64 -24.48 -15.60 -3.65
CA ILE A 64 -24.63 -16.99 -3.19
C ILE A 64 -23.40 -17.42 -2.38
N VAL A 65 -22.20 -17.14 -2.88
CA VAL A 65 -20.94 -17.41 -2.19
C VAL A 65 -20.86 -16.70 -0.83
N GLN A 66 -21.25 -15.42 -0.77
CA GLN A 66 -21.31 -14.68 0.49
C GLN A 66 -22.31 -15.30 1.48
N ALA A 67 -23.46 -15.78 1.01
CA ALA A 67 -24.45 -16.45 1.84
C ALA A 67 -23.93 -17.79 2.38
N LEU A 68 -23.23 -18.57 1.54
CA LEU A 68 -22.61 -19.85 1.95
C LEU A 68 -21.59 -19.67 3.07
N TRP A 69 -20.86 -18.54 3.12
CA TRP A 69 -19.94 -18.24 4.23
C TRP A 69 -20.62 -18.10 5.60
N ASN A 70 -21.93 -17.85 5.65
CA ASN A 70 -22.68 -17.80 6.91
C ASN A 70 -23.02 -19.20 7.46
N THR A 71 -22.79 -20.27 6.68
CA THR A 71 -23.13 -21.64 7.07
C THR A 71 -22.00 -22.37 7.81
N GLU A 72 -20.84 -21.72 8.02
CA GLU A 72 -19.65 -22.26 8.74
C GLU A 72 -19.18 -23.65 8.24
N ARG A 73 -19.30 -23.91 6.94
CA ARG A 73 -18.93 -25.19 6.31
C ARG A 73 -17.49 -25.25 5.82
N GLY A 74 -16.95 -26.47 5.75
CA GLY A 74 -15.65 -26.78 5.14
C GLY A 74 -15.63 -26.64 3.61
N TRP A 75 -14.44 -26.50 3.02
CA TRP A 75 -14.27 -26.28 1.57
C TRP A 75 -14.78 -27.44 0.69
N ASP A 76 -14.72 -28.66 1.19
CA ASP A 76 -15.01 -29.90 0.47
C ASP A 76 -16.30 -30.57 0.96
N GLU A 77 -17.09 -29.89 1.80
CA GLU A 77 -18.38 -30.36 2.27
C GLU A 77 -19.47 -30.13 1.22
N PRO A 78 -20.41 -31.08 1.03
CA PRO A 78 -21.56 -30.90 0.15
C PRO A 78 -22.43 -29.72 0.57
N ILE A 79 -22.98 -29.01 -0.40
CA ILE A 79 -23.94 -27.91 -0.20
C ILE A 79 -25.36 -28.46 -0.32
N GLU A 80 -26.27 -27.99 0.54
CA GLU A 80 -27.65 -28.48 0.64
C GLU A 80 -28.65 -27.32 0.71
N GLY A 81 -29.93 -27.62 0.47
CA GLY A 81 -31.04 -26.67 0.64
C GLY A 81 -31.15 -25.64 -0.49
N HIS A 82 -31.75 -24.49 -0.18
CA HIS A 82 -32.07 -23.46 -1.18
C HIS A 82 -30.83 -22.88 -1.89
N LEU A 83 -29.68 -22.80 -1.21
CA LEU A 83 -28.44 -22.28 -1.81
C LEU A 83 -27.87 -23.24 -2.87
N LEU A 84 -28.06 -24.55 -2.70
CA LEU A 84 -27.72 -25.54 -3.73
C LEU A 84 -28.55 -25.29 -4.97
N GLN A 85 -29.87 -25.14 -4.81
CA GLN A 85 -30.78 -24.90 -5.92
C GLN A 85 -30.44 -23.60 -6.65
N SER A 86 -30.26 -22.49 -5.93
CA SER A 86 -29.87 -21.22 -6.54
C SER A 86 -28.53 -21.28 -7.26
N TRP A 87 -27.58 -22.09 -6.77
CA TRP A 87 -26.31 -22.30 -7.46
C TRP A 87 -26.48 -23.09 -8.76
N VAL A 88 -27.24 -24.19 -8.72
CA VAL A 88 -27.50 -25.03 -9.90
C VAL A 88 -28.23 -24.22 -10.97
N GLU A 89 -29.28 -23.48 -10.61
CA GLU A 89 -30.01 -22.58 -11.53
C GLU A 89 -29.08 -21.54 -12.15
N TRP A 90 -28.18 -20.95 -11.36
CA TRP A 90 -27.20 -20.00 -11.87
C TRP A 90 -26.20 -20.67 -12.83
N GLU A 91 -25.71 -21.87 -12.50
CA GLU A 91 -24.71 -22.59 -13.31
C GLU A 91 -25.28 -23.09 -14.65
N GLU A 92 -26.55 -23.54 -14.68
CA GLU A 92 -27.24 -23.98 -15.90
C GLU A 92 -27.30 -22.88 -16.97
N GLU A 93 -27.41 -21.61 -16.55
CA GLU A 93 -27.39 -20.47 -17.46
C GLU A 93 -26.07 -20.33 -18.23
N LEU A 94 -24.95 -20.88 -17.76
CA LEU A 94 -23.64 -20.79 -18.43
C LEU A 94 -23.67 -21.32 -19.86
N SER A 95 -24.62 -22.21 -20.19
CA SER A 95 -24.86 -22.68 -21.56
C SER A 95 -25.19 -21.53 -22.53
N ASN A 96 -25.82 -20.45 -22.04
CA ASN A 96 -26.15 -19.27 -22.84
C ASN A 96 -25.00 -18.28 -23.01
N LEU A 97 -23.88 -18.48 -22.30
CA LEU A 97 -22.74 -17.57 -22.30
C LEU A 97 -22.15 -17.33 -23.70
N GLN A 98 -22.21 -18.36 -24.57
CA GLN A 98 -21.72 -18.29 -25.94
C GLN A 98 -22.56 -17.37 -26.86
N HIS A 99 -23.78 -17.02 -26.47
CA HIS A 99 -24.66 -16.14 -27.25
C HIS A 99 -24.41 -14.65 -26.96
N ILE A 100 -23.56 -14.33 -25.97
CA ILE A 100 -23.21 -12.94 -25.67
C ILE A 100 -22.25 -12.42 -26.73
N ILE A 101 -22.67 -11.34 -27.38
CA ILE A 101 -21.95 -10.67 -28.46
C ILE A 101 -21.74 -9.21 -28.06
N ILE A 102 -20.48 -8.79 -28.07
CA ILE A 102 -20.07 -7.42 -27.77
C ILE A 102 -19.31 -6.88 -28.99
N PRO A 103 -19.76 -5.80 -29.65
CA PRO A 103 -18.97 -5.17 -30.71
C PRO A 103 -17.58 -4.80 -30.19
N ARG A 104 -16.50 -5.22 -30.88
CA ARG A 104 -15.13 -4.89 -30.44
C ARG A 104 -14.83 -3.39 -30.64
N CYS A 105 -15.33 -2.82 -31.74
CA CYS A 105 -15.18 -1.41 -32.04
C CYS A 105 -16.29 -0.58 -31.37
N TYR A 106 -15.93 0.54 -30.73
CA TYR A 106 -16.90 1.42 -30.07
C TYR A 106 -17.75 2.25 -31.03
N SER A 107 -17.31 2.45 -32.28
CA SER A 107 -18.07 3.15 -33.32
C SER A 107 -17.73 2.58 -34.70
N SER A 108 -18.74 2.51 -35.58
CA SER A 108 -18.63 2.07 -36.98
C SER A 108 -18.09 3.14 -37.92
N HIS A 109 -18.01 4.40 -37.50
CA HIS A 109 -17.62 5.55 -38.32
C HIS A 109 -16.31 6.19 -37.84
N SER A 110 -15.71 7.05 -38.68
CA SER A 110 -14.39 7.62 -38.39
C SER A 110 -14.43 8.50 -37.13
N ILE A 111 -13.68 8.11 -36.10
CA ILE A 111 -13.55 8.83 -34.82
C ILE A 111 -12.79 10.17 -35.02
N THR A 112 -12.13 10.37 -36.16
CA THR A 112 -11.41 11.60 -36.49
C THR A 112 -12.37 12.79 -36.63
N GLY A 113 -12.39 13.65 -35.60
CA GLY A 113 -13.25 14.83 -35.54
C GLY A 113 -14.58 14.64 -34.81
N ALA A 114 -14.79 13.49 -34.17
CA ALA A 114 -15.93 13.24 -33.29
C ALA A 114 -15.63 13.67 -31.84
N THR A 115 -16.66 14.09 -31.10
CA THR A 115 -16.53 14.36 -29.66
C THR A 115 -16.82 13.09 -28.87
N ASN A 116 -15.83 12.66 -28.09
CA ASN A 116 -15.89 11.45 -27.28
C ASN A 116 -16.11 11.81 -25.81
N GLU A 117 -17.17 11.29 -25.23
CA GLU A 117 -17.53 11.51 -23.83
C GLU A 117 -17.68 10.17 -23.12
N VAL A 118 -17.22 10.08 -21.89
CA VAL A 118 -17.39 8.88 -21.06
C VAL A 118 -18.45 9.16 -20.00
N HIS A 119 -19.46 8.30 -19.92
CA HIS A 119 -20.54 8.38 -18.93
C HIS A 119 -20.48 7.18 -18.00
N ILE A 120 -20.30 7.42 -16.71
CA ILE A 120 -20.14 6.38 -15.69
C ILE A 120 -21.30 6.45 -14.73
N PHE A 121 -22.04 5.36 -14.61
CA PHE A 121 -23.20 5.24 -13.75
C PHE A 121 -22.85 4.43 -12.53
N CYS A 122 -23.28 4.88 -11.36
CA CYS A 122 -23.00 4.24 -10.08
C CYS A 122 -24.33 3.88 -9.41
N ASP A 123 -24.37 2.71 -8.77
CA ASP A 123 -25.51 2.29 -7.97
C ASP A 123 -25.08 1.37 -6.81
N ALA A 124 -25.88 1.38 -5.75
CA ALA A 124 -25.72 0.51 -4.60
C ALA A 124 -27.06 -0.04 -4.08
N SER A 125 -27.06 -1.32 -3.75
CA SER A 125 -28.07 -1.96 -2.93
C SER A 125 -27.46 -2.43 -1.61
N GLU A 126 -28.31 -2.91 -0.69
CA GLU A 126 -27.87 -3.53 0.57
C GLU A 126 -26.93 -4.74 0.36
N ARG A 127 -26.98 -5.36 -0.83
CA ARG A 127 -26.27 -6.61 -1.15
C ARG A 127 -25.01 -6.38 -1.97
N SER A 128 -24.99 -5.38 -2.84
CA SER A 128 -23.86 -5.13 -3.74
C SER A 128 -23.89 -3.71 -4.27
N TYR A 129 -22.75 -3.23 -4.73
CA TYR A 129 -22.60 -1.91 -5.33
C TYR A 129 -21.62 -1.97 -6.49
N GLY A 130 -21.73 -1.04 -7.43
CA GLY A 130 -20.92 -1.07 -8.63
C GLY A 130 -21.03 0.17 -9.50
N ALA A 131 -20.31 0.13 -10.61
CA ALA A 131 -20.36 1.16 -11.63
C ALA A 131 -20.23 0.57 -13.04
N VAL A 132 -20.83 1.21 -14.03
CA VAL A 132 -20.76 0.87 -15.45
C VAL A 132 -20.46 2.11 -16.29
N ALA A 133 -19.58 1.98 -17.27
CA ALA A 133 -19.13 3.05 -18.14
C ALA A 133 -19.56 2.82 -19.60
N TYR A 134 -20.02 3.89 -20.23
CA TYR A 134 -20.37 3.95 -21.64
C TYR A 134 -19.59 5.05 -22.35
N LEU A 135 -19.24 4.81 -23.62
CA LEU A 135 -18.71 5.80 -24.54
C LEU A 135 -19.87 6.40 -25.30
N ARG A 136 -20.00 7.72 -25.27
CA ARG A 136 -20.90 8.49 -26.14
C ARG A 136 -20.04 9.19 -27.19
N VAL A 137 -20.30 8.91 -28.46
CA VAL A 137 -19.61 9.51 -29.60
C VAL A 137 -20.61 10.36 -30.36
N THR A 138 -20.32 11.65 -30.49
CA THR A 138 -21.11 12.57 -31.33
C THR A 138 -20.33 12.95 -32.57
N GLU A 139 -20.88 12.60 -33.74
CA GLU A 139 -20.26 12.85 -35.04
C GLU A 139 -20.65 14.22 -35.62
N GLN A 140 -19.96 14.66 -36.68
CA GLN A 140 -20.18 15.96 -37.32
C GLN A 140 -21.60 16.17 -37.88
N GLN A 141 -22.34 15.09 -38.14
CA GLN A 141 -23.74 15.12 -38.59
C GLN A 141 -24.76 15.00 -37.44
N ALA A 142 -24.32 15.20 -36.18
CA ALA A 142 -25.12 15.04 -34.96
C ALA A 142 -25.68 13.62 -34.74
N HIS A 143 -25.12 12.61 -35.41
CA HIS A 143 -25.39 11.21 -35.08
C HIS A 143 -24.69 10.88 -33.75
N ILE A 144 -25.47 10.40 -32.78
CA ILE A 144 -24.99 10.03 -31.45
C ILE A 144 -25.05 8.51 -31.33
N SER A 145 -23.90 7.90 -31.04
CA SER A 145 -23.81 6.47 -30.74
C SER A 145 -23.30 6.24 -29.33
N THR A 146 -23.79 5.18 -28.70
CA THR A 146 -23.41 4.79 -27.34
C THR A 146 -22.95 3.33 -27.31
N SER A 147 -21.84 3.09 -26.62
CA SER A 147 -21.22 1.76 -26.54
C SER A 147 -20.75 1.45 -25.13
N PHE A 148 -20.98 0.22 -24.66
CA PHE A 148 -20.44 -0.27 -23.40
C PHE A 148 -18.89 -0.25 -23.42
N ILE A 149 -18.27 0.22 -22.35
CA ILE A 149 -16.81 0.19 -22.18
C ILE A 149 -16.42 -0.87 -21.16
N MET A 150 -16.82 -0.65 -19.90
CA MET A 150 -16.40 -1.47 -18.76
C MET A 150 -17.37 -1.33 -17.60
N ALA A 151 -17.57 -2.39 -16.81
CA ALA A 151 -18.27 -2.34 -15.54
C ALA A 151 -17.49 -3.03 -14.42
N ARG A 152 -17.81 -2.68 -13.17
CA ARG A 152 -17.23 -3.29 -11.97
C ARG A 152 -18.30 -3.46 -10.90
N SER A 153 -18.29 -4.60 -10.20
CA SER A 153 -19.12 -4.83 -9.01
C SER A 153 -18.31 -5.26 -7.81
N ARG A 154 -18.86 -4.95 -6.64
CA ARG A 154 -18.42 -5.44 -5.34
C ARG A 154 -19.64 -5.89 -4.54
N VAL A 155 -19.46 -6.95 -3.76
CA VAL A 155 -20.47 -7.38 -2.80
C VAL A 155 -20.37 -6.47 -1.57
N ALA A 156 -21.51 -6.10 -1.01
CA ALA A 156 -21.57 -5.26 0.20
C ALA A 156 -20.88 -5.98 1.38
N PRO A 157 -20.20 -5.24 2.28
CA PRO A 157 -19.57 -5.83 3.45
C PRO A 157 -20.57 -6.59 4.33
N ARG A 158 -20.12 -7.67 5.00
CA ARG A 158 -20.97 -8.43 5.95
C ARG A 158 -21.41 -7.61 7.16
N LYS A 159 -20.62 -6.61 7.56
CA LYS A 159 -21.01 -5.68 8.63
C LYS A 159 -22.05 -4.72 8.07
N GLN A 160 -23.13 -4.50 8.80
CA GLN A 160 -24.19 -3.58 8.39
C GLN A 160 -23.63 -2.17 8.16
N VAL A 161 -23.82 -1.68 6.94
CA VAL A 161 -23.46 -0.32 6.51
C VAL A 161 -24.75 0.31 5.99
N SER A 162 -24.98 1.59 6.26
CA SER A 162 -26.17 2.30 5.76
C SER A 162 -26.16 2.40 4.23
N ILE A 163 -27.34 2.45 3.62
CA ILE A 163 -27.49 2.59 2.17
C ILE A 163 -26.72 3.80 1.62
N PRO A 164 -26.80 5.02 2.20
CA PRO A 164 -26.02 6.17 1.72
C PRO A 164 -24.49 5.95 1.71
N ARG A 165 -23.98 5.18 2.67
CA ARG A 165 -22.55 4.82 2.72
C ARG A 165 -22.17 3.81 1.65
N LEU A 166 -23.06 2.90 1.27
CA LEU A 166 -22.87 1.98 0.15
C LEU A 166 -22.97 2.70 -1.19
N GLU A 167 -23.93 3.61 -1.35
CA GLU A 167 -24.04 4.50 -2.51
C GLU A 167 -22.77 5.34 -2.69
N LEU A 168 -22.21 5.88 -1.61
CA LEU A 168 -20.90 6.57 -1.65
C LEU A 168 -19.75 5.64 -2.07
N CYS A 169 -19.82 4.34 -1.72
CA CYS A 169 -18.84 3.35 -2.18
C CYS A 169 -19.02 3.01 -3.68
N ALA A 170 -20.24 3.03 -4.20
CA ALA A 170 -20.51 2.93 -5.62
C ALA A 170 -19.90 4.12 -6.36
N ALA A 171 -20.17 5.34 -5.86
CA ALA A 171 -19.61 6.57 -6.41
C ALA A 171 -18.07 6.53 -6.45
N LEU A 172 -17.42 6.11 -5.37
CA LEU A 172 -15.97 5.95 -5.36
C LEU A 172 -15.48 4.90 -6.39
N THR A 173 -16.23 3.80 -6.55
CA THR A 173 -15.92 2.79 -7.57
C THR A 173 -16.00 3.39 -8.98
N GLY A 174 -16.98 4.26 -9.21
CA GLY A 174 -17.12 5.06 -10.44
C GLY A 174 -15.94 6.01 -10.66
N SER A 175 -15.51 6.77 -9.65
CA SER A 175 -14.33 7.65 -9.74
C SER A 175 -13.05 6.90 -10.07
N GLN A 176 -12.83 5.74 -9.43
CA GLN A 176 -11.68 4.88 -9.72
C GLN A 176 -11.75 4.32 -11.15
N LEU A 177 -12.95 3.97 -11.63
CA LEU A 177 -13.15 3.54 -13.01
C LEU A 177 -12.86 4.68 -13.99
N ALA A 178 -13.31 5.91 -13.71
CA ALA A 178 -13.03 7.10 -14.51
C ALA A 178 -11.54 7.30 -14.69
N LYS A 179 -10.77 7.21 -13.59
CA LYS A 179 -9.31 7.36 -13.64
C LYS A 179 -8.63 6.31 -14.52
N VAL A 180 -9.07 5.05 -14.44
CA VAL A 180 -8.56 3.96 -15.30
C VAL A 180 -8.89 4.21 -16.76
N LEU A 181 -10.12 4.65 -17.07
CA LEU A 181 -10.51 4.92 -18.45
C LEU A 181 -9.75 6.11 -19.03
N GLN A 182 -9.50 7.15 -18.26
CA GLN A 182 -8.68 8.29 -18.68
C GLN A 182 -7.20 7.93 -18.91
N SER A 183 -6.65 6.93 -18.19
CA SER A 183 -5.26 6.51 -18.37
C SER A 183 -5.07 5.50 -19.49
N GLU A 184 -6.01 4.56 -19.64
CA GLU A 184 -5.83 3.40 -20.52
C GLU A 184 -6.55 3.51 -21.87
N LEU A 185 -7.58 4.37 -22.02
CA LEU A 185 -8.22 4.55 -23.32
C LEU A 185 -7.28 5.36 -24.24
N SER A 186 -6.86 4.74 -25.33
CA SER A 186 -6.09 5.41 -26.40
C SER A 186 -6.91 6.43 -27.21
N LEU A 187 -8.16 6.67 -26.85
CA LEU A 187 -9.05 7.63 -27.51
C LEU A 187 -8.98 9.00 -26.83
N PRO A 188 -8.93 10.11 -27.59
CA PRO A 188 -8.98 11.44 -26.99
C PRO A 188 -10.37 11.69 -26.40
N LEU A 189 -10.44 11.76 -25.07
CA LEU A 189 -11.66 12.06 -24.33
C LEU A 189 -11.82 13.57 -24.17
N HIS A 190 -13.00 14.09 -24.48
CA HIS A 190 -13.32 15.51 -24.32
C HIS A 190 -13.90 15.78 -22.93
N SER A 191 -14.81 14.92 -22.48
CA SER A 191 -15.50 15.05 -21.20
C SER A 191 -15.70 13.70 -20.53
N VAL A 192 -15.78 13.71 -19.20
CA VAL A 192 -16.13 12.55 -18.38
C VAL A 192 -17.22 12.98 -17.41
N TYR A 193 -18.33 12.23 -17.40
CA TYR A 193 -19.50 12.47 -16.57
C TYR A 193 -19.73 11.26 -15.66
N LEU A 194 -20.03 11.52 -14.39
CA LEU A 194 -20.38 10.51 -13.40
C LEU A 194 -21.82 10.73 -12.93
N TRP A 195 -22.58 9.66 -12.84
CA TRP A 195 -24.02 9.68 -12.57
C TRP A 195 -24.35 8.83 -11.35
N THR A 196 -25.17 9.35 -10.47
CA THR A 196 -25.77 8.63 -9.35
C THR A 196 -27.20 9.10 -9.15
N ASP A 197 -28.06 8.20 -8.69
CA ASP A 197 -29.43 8.48 -8.29
C ASP A 197 -29.55 8.90 -6.80
N SER A 198 -28.45 8.85 -6.05
CA SER A 198 -28.42 9.32 -4.67
C SER A 198 -28.15 10.81 -4.56
N THR A 199 -29.20 11.58 -4.26
CA THR A 199 -29.07 13.02 -3.97
C THR A 199 -28.24 13.30 -2.71
N THR A 200 -28.22 12.36 -1.76
CA THR A 200 -27.38 12.43 -0.55
C THR A 200 -25.90 12.38 -0.91
N VAL A 201 -25.50 11.43 -1.78
CA VAL A 201 -24.12 11.30 -2.24
C VAL A 201 -23.69 12.51 -3.06
N LEU A 202 -24.55 13.03 -3.94
CA LEU A 202 -24.24 14.26 -4.69
C LEU A 202 -23.95 15.44 -3.75
N LYS A 203 -24.77 15.65 -2.72
CA LYS A 203 -24.54 16.70 -1.72
C LYS A 203 -23.24 16.49 -0.94
N TRP A 204 -22.92 15.24 -0.60
CA TRP A 204 -21.67 14.89 0.07
C TRP A 204 -20.44 15.21 -0.79
N ILE A 205 -20.46 14.85 -2.08
CA ILE A 205 -19.38 15.12 -3.03
C ILE A 205 -19.18 16.62 -3.28
N GLN A 206 -20.26 17.40 -3.23
CA GLN A 206 -20.21 18.87 -3.35
C GLN A 206 -19.76 19.56 -2.05
N SER A 207 -19.71 18.85 -0.94
CA SER A 207 -19.37 19.40 0.38
C SER A 207 -17.90 19.17 0.75
N SER A 208 -17.36 19.99 1.64
CA SER A 208 -16.00 19.78 2.16
C SER A 208 -15.92 18.48 2.98
N SER A 209 -14.99 17.59 2.61
CA SER A 209 -14.80 16.26 3.21
C SER A 209 -14.57 16.29 4.72
N CYS A 210 -13.96 17.35 5.26
CA CYS A 210 -13.64 17.51 6.68
C CYS A 210 -14.88 17.64 7.59
N ARG A 211 -16.05 17.96 7.02
CA ARG A 211 -17.32 18.11 7.75
C ARG A 211 -17.89 16.77 8.22
N TYR A 212 -17.50 15.65 7.60
CA TYR A 212 -18.10 14.34 7.84
C TYR A 212 -17.22 13.43 8.70
N LYS A 213 -17.85 12.45 9.36
CA LYS A 213 -17.17 11.36 10.08
C LYS A 213 -16.20 10.62 9.16
N VAL A 214 -15.18 9.99 9.76
CA VAL A 214 -14.01 9.44 9.05
C VAL A 214 -14.38 8.58 7.84
N PHE A 215 -15.36 7.68 7.95
CA PHE A 215 -15.76 6.79 6.85
C PHE A 215 -16.21 7.56 5.59
N VAL A 216 -17.09 8.55 5.78
CA VAL A 216 -17.66 9.37 4.70
C VAL A 216 -16.63 10.39 4.22
N GLY A 217 -15.99 11.11 5.14
CA GLY A 217 -15.00 12.14 4.81
C GLY A 217 -13.80 11.62 4.01
N THR A 218 -13.26 10.45 4.36
CA THR A 218 -12.13 9.86 3.61
C THR A 218 -12.50 9.49 2.17
N ARG A 219 -13.69 8.93 1.95
CA ARG A 219 -14.17 8.57 0.60
C ARG A 219 -14.52 9.79 -0.24
N ILE A 220 -15.10 10.82 0.36
CA ILE A 220 -15.34 12.10 -0.33
C ILE A 220 -14.00 12.71 -0.76
N CYS A 221 -12.98 12.70 0.10
CA CYS A 221 -11.64 13.19 -0.23
C CYS A 221 -11.07 12.45 -1.44
N GLU A 222 -11.12 11.11 -1.44
CA GLU A 222 -10.63 10.31 -2.57
C GLU A 222 -11.42 10.57 -3.86
N ILE A 223 -12.75 10.71 -3.79
CA ILE A 223 -13.59 11.09 -4.94
C ILE A 223 -13.19 12.47 -5.48
N GLN A 224 -12.97 13.45 -4.61
CA GLN A 224 -12.60 14.83 -4.97
C GLN A 224 -11.16 14.93 -5.50
N GLU A 225 -10.26 14.01 -5.13
CA GLU A 225 -8.92 13.89 -5.71
C GLU A 225 -8.93 13.25 -7.11
N LEU A 226 -9.87 12.34 -7.36
CA LEU A 226 -9.99 11.61 -8.63
C LEU A 226 -10.87 12.33 -9.66
N THR A 227 -11.85 13.11 -9.23
CA THR A 227 -12.89 13.72 -10.07
C THR A 227 -13.24 15.13 -9.57
N LEU A 228 -13.70 15.97 -10.49
CA LEU A 228 -14.21 17.31 -10.18
C LEU A 228 -15.71 17.24 -9.82
N SER A 229 -16.16 18.09 -8.90
CA SER A 229 -17.56 18.10 -8.44
C SER A 229 -18.56 18.41 -9.56
N GLU A 230 -18.14 19.17 -10.59
CA GLU A 230 -18.95 19.54 -11.75
C GLU A 230 -19.18 18.38 -12.72
N GLN A 231 -18.38 17.31 -12.63
CA GLN A 231 -18.54 16.11 -13.44
C GLN A 231 -19.69 15.21 -12.94
N TRP A 232 -20.19 15.46 -11.73
CA TRP A 232 -21.23 14.66 -11.09
C TRP A 232 -22.63 15.14 -11.41
N GLY A 233 -23.43 14.27 -12.02
CA GLY A 233 -24.83 14.49 -12.39
C GLY A 233 -25.78 13.54 -11.67
N TYR A 234 -27.05 13.93 -11.64
CA TYR A 234 -28.14 13.10 -11.12
C TYR A 234 -28.76 12.27 -12.24
N VAL A 235 -29.09 11.01 -11.99
CA VAL A 235 -29.89 10.16 -12.88
C VAL A 235 -31.08 9.59 -12.12
N ASN A 236 -32.22 9.39 -12.78
CA ASN A 236 -33.34 8.69 -12.16
C ASN A 236 -33.01 7.20 -11.97
N SER A 237 -33.42 6.60 -10.85
CA SER A 237 -33.17 5.17 -10.59
C SER A 237 -33.73 4.25 -11.68
N SER A 238 -34.85 4.61 -12.32
CA SER A 238 -35.41 3.86 -13.46
C SER A 238 -34.55 3.90 -14.72
N GLU A 239 -33.72 4.93 -14.87
CA GLU A 239 -32.83 5.14 -16.02
C GLU A 239 -31.38 4.80 -15.70
N ASN A 240 -31.06 4.42 -14.44
CA ASN A 240 -29.72 4.08 -14.02
C ASN A 240 -29.35 2.64 -14.45
N PRO A 241 -28.43 2.43 -15.41
CA PRO A 241 -28.02 1.10 -15.83
C PRO A 241 -27.19 0.36 -14.76
N ALA A 242 -26.60 1.06 -13.79
CA ALA A 242 -25.85 0.41 -12.71
C ALA A 242 -26.76 -0.41 -11.77
N ASP A 243 -28.07 -0.15 -11.74
CA ASP A 243 -29.09 -0.95 -11.05
C ASP A 243 -29.13 -2.41 -11.57
N ASP A 244 -28.77 -2.63 -12.84
CA ASP A 244 -28.64 -3.98 -13.39
C ASP A 244 -27.50 -4.78 -12.72
N ILE A 245 -26.45 -4.10 -12.23
CA ILE A 245 -25.36 -4.74 -11.47
C ILE A 245 -25.85 -5.18 -10.09
N THR A 246 -26.58 -4.30 -9.41
CA THR A 246 -26.95 -4.49 -8.00
C THR A 246 -28.15 -5.43 -7.82
N ARG A 247 -29.08 -5.44 -8.79
CA ARG A 247 -30.16 -6.44 -8.87
C ARG A 247 -29.71 -7.76 -9.46
N GLY A 248 -28.77 -7.70 -10.40
CA GLY A 248 -28.30 -8.83 -11.19
C GLY A 248 -29.22 -9.13 -12.39
N LYS A 249 -28.66 -9.79 -13.40
CA LYS A 249 -29.37 -10.26 -14.61
C LYS A 249 -29.00 -11.70 -14.94
N SER A 250 -29.87 -12.38 -15.67
CA SER A 250 -29.57 -13.66 -16.30
C SER A 250 -28.76 -13.50 -17.58
N LEU A 251 -28.08 -14.57 -18.02
CA LEU A 251 -27.34 -14.54 -19.28
C LEU A 251 -28.26 -14.38 -20.50
N SER A 252 -29.48 -14.92 -20.44
CA SER A 252 -30.50 -14.74 -21.48
C SER A 252 -30.94 -13.27 -21.59
N GLU A 253 -31.16 -12.58 -20.47
CA GLU A 253 -31.48 -11.15 -20.45
C GLU A 253 -30.31 -10.29 -20.98
N LEU A 254 -29.07 -10.68 -20.69
CA LEU A 254 -27.88 -9.98 -21.18
C LEU A 254 -27.62 -10.18 -22.68
N THR A 255 -28.21 -11.22 -23.28
CA THR A 255 -28.11 -11.47 -24.73
C THR A 255 -29.00 -10.51 -25.52
N ILE A 256 -30.06 -9.99 -24.90
CA ILE A 256 -31.01 -9.06 -25.52
C ILE A 256 -30.44 -7.64 -25.40
N SER A 257 -30.38 -6.92 -26.53
CA SER A 257 -29.95 -5.52 -26.52
C SER A 257 -30.88 -4.69 -25.61
N SER A 258 -30.30 -3.99 -24.65
CA SER A 258 -31.03 -3.27 -23.60
C SER A 258 -30.22 -2.06 -23.11
N ARG A 259 -30.75 -1.36 -22.08
CA ARG A 259 -30.02 -0.27 -21.41
C ARG A 259 -28.63 -0.71 -20.89
N TRP A 260 -28.43 -2.00 -20.63
CA TRP A 260 -27.13 -2.53 -20.18
C TRP A 260 -26.08 -2.48 -21.30
N SER A 261 -26.44 -2.84 -22.53
CA SER A 261 -25.51 -2.90 -23.66
C SER A 261 -25.29 -1.54 -24.32
N GLN A 262 -26.33 -0.72 -24.42
CA GLN A 262 -26.32 0.56 -25.15
C GLN A 262 -26.32 1.79 -24.23
N GLY A 263 -26.46 1.63 -22.92
CA GLY A 263 -26.67 2.74 -22.01
C GLY A 263 -28.12 3.26 -22.02
N PRO A 264 -28.45 4.23 -21.15
CA PRO A 264 -29.80 4.77 -21.08
C PRO A 264 -30.14 5.69 -22.26
N HIS A 265 -31.42 5.73 -22.62
CA HIS A 265 -31.91 6.41 -23.82
C HIS A 265 -31.59 7.92 -23.84
N PHE A 266 -31.53 8.59 -22.69
CA PHE A 266 -31.21 10.02 -22.66
C PHE A 266 -29.78 10.34 -23.15
N LEU A 267 -28.86 9.35 -23.19
CA LEU A 267 -27.52 9.56 -23.75
C LEU A 267 -27.53 9.74 -25.26
N THR A 268 -28.53 9.22 -25.97
CA THR A 268 -28.69 9.46 -27.42
C THR A 268 -29.37 10.80 -27.73
N GLN A 269 -29.78 11.54 -26.69
CA GLN A 269 -30.39 12.86 -26.80
C GLN A 269 -29.35 13.98 -26.59
N THR A 270 -29.78 15.23 -26.75
CA THR A 270 -28.96 16.40 -26.47
C THR A 270 -28.80 16.62 -24.95
N PRO A 271 -27.72 17.29 -24.50
CA PRO A 271 -27.48 17.54 -23.07
C PRO A 271 -28.60 18.27 -22.34
N ASP A 272 -29.43 19.05 -23.04
CA ASP A 272 -30.57 19.76 -22.44
C ASP A 272 -31.66 18.83 -21.91
N ALA A 273 -31.74 17.62 -22.48
CA ALA A 273 -32.71 16.59 -22.11
C ALA A 273 -32.20 15.66 -20.99
N TRP A 274 -30.97 15.87 -20.49
CA TRP A 274 -30.41 15.04 -19.43
C TRP A 274 -31.13 15.25 -18.09
N PRO A 275 -31.20 14.20 -17.24
CA PRO A 275 -31.88 14.26 -15.96
C PRO A 275 -31.27 15.33 -15.05
N LYS A 276 -32.15 16.06 -14.37
CA LYS A 276 -31.81 17.09 -13.39
C LYS A 276 -32.21 16.62 -11.98
N PRO A 277 -31.49 17.04 -10.94
CA PRO A 277 -31.83 16.65 -9.58
C PRO A 277 -33.24 17.14 -9.20
N PRO A 278 -33.99 16.36 -8.41
CA PRO A 278 -35.31 16.77 -7.93
C PRO A 278 -35.22 18.05 -7.10
N THR A 279 -36.20 18.95 -7.27
CA THR A 279 -36.23 20.29 -6.65
C THR A 279 -36.41 20.23 -5.13
N GLU A 280 -36.92 19.11 -4.58
CA GLU A 280 -37.15 18.94 -3.15
C GLU A 280 -35.87 18.45 -2.44
N SER A 281 -35.32 19.31 -1.58
CA SER A 281 -34.15 18.99 -0.78
C SER A 281 -34.51 17.95 0.30
N THR A 282 -34.10 16.70 0.11
CA THR A 282 -34.04 15.73 1.21
C THR A 282 -33.13 16.28 2.32
N ASN A 283 -33.61 16.25 3.57
CA ASN A 283 -32.85 16.71 4.73
C ASN A 283 -31.45 16.07 4.73
N CYS A 284 -30.41 16.89 4.89
CA CYS A 284 -29.05 16.40 5.00
C CYS A 284 -28.95 15.50 6.23
N ASP A 285 -28.45 14.28 6.02
CA ASP A 285 -28.34 13.26 7.05
C ASP A 285 -27.38 13.74 8.16
N SER A 286 -27.95 14.40 9.16
CA SER A 286 -27.21 15.12 10.21
C SER A 286 -26.34 14.20 11.07
N GLU A 287 -26.62 12.89 11.02
CA GLU A 287 -25.90 11.87 11.75
C GLU A 287 -24.45 11.68 11.26
N GLU A 288 -24.15 11.91 9.98
CA GLU A 288 -22.80 11.72 9.43
C GLU A 288 -21.90 12.96 9.57
N LEU A 289 -22.47 14.10 9.95
CA LEU A 289 -21.70 15.30 10.25
C LEU A 289 -20.89 15.09 11.55
N ARG A 290 -19.65 15.58 11.57
CA ARG A 290 -18.90 15.69 12.81
C ARG A 290 -19.63 16.68 13.71
N LYS A 291 -19.82 16.30 14.98
CA LYS A 291 -20.31 17.23 15.99
C LYS A 291 -19.35 18.42 16.02
N THR A 292 -19.87 19.62 15.81
CA THR A 292 -19.12 20.86 15.96
C THR A 292 -18.67 20.96 17.42
N ALA A 293 -17.36 20.89 17.65
CA ALA A 293 -16.81 21.25 18.94
C ALA A 293 -16.94 22.77 19.09
N PHE A 294 -17.58 23.22 20.17
CA PHE A 294 -17.62 24.64 20.52
C PHE A 294 -16.20 25.09 20.88
N CYS A 295 -15.55 25.83 19.98
CA CYS A 295 -14.32 26.55 20.29
C CYS A 295 -14.69 27.90 20.90
N SER A 296 -14.61 28.00 22.24
CA SER A 296 -14.59 29.31 22.89
C SER A 296 -13.20 29.92 22.74
N PHE A 297 -13.15 31.16 22.26
CA PHE A 297 -11.96 31.98 22.33
C PHE A 297 -11.79 32.46 23.77
N THR A 298 -10.90 31.82 24.52
CA THR A 298 -10.38 32.36 25.77
C THR A 298 -9.06 33.04 25.47
N SER A 299 -9.06 34.37 25.43
CA SER A 299 -7.83 35.16 25.41
C SER A 299 -7.11 34.92 26.74
N THR A 300 -6.14 34.01 26.71
CA THR A 300 -5.11 33.92 27.73
C THR A 300 -3.82 34.42 27.09
N SER A 301 -3.13 35.29 27.81
CA SER A 301 -1.83 35.87 27.46
C SER A 301 -0.96 34.88 26.67
N HIS A 302 -0.50 35.27 25.48
CA HIS A 302 0.36 34.48 24.58
C HIS A 302 1.44 33.73 25.38
N SER A 303 1.17 32.45 25.69
CA SER A 303 2.15 31.56 26.28
C SER A 303 2.74 30.72 25.16
N LEU A 304 4.06 30.58 25.16
CA LEU A 304 4.74 29.70 24.23
C LEU A 304 4.22 28.26 24.43
N PRO A 305 4.08 27.46 23.36
CA PRO A 305 3.67 26.07 23.48
C PRO A 305 4.62 25.28 24.38
N ASP A 306 4.07 24.46 25.26
CA ASP A 306 4.85 23.63 26.20
C ASP A 306 5.60 22.51 25.44
N PRO A 307 6.95 22.49 25.46
CA PRO A 307 7.72 21.47 24.77
C PRO A 307 7.52 20.04 25.31
N THR A 308 6.90 19.86 26.49
CA THR A 308 6.59 18.53 27.03
C THR A 308 5.37 17.88 26.37
N GLN A 309 4.51 18.67 25.75
CA GLN A 309 3.25 18.22 25.14
C GLN A 309 3.42 17.77 23.68
N VAL A 310 4.59 18.03 23.09
CA VAL A 310 4.86 17.79 21.68
C VAL A 310 5.89 16.68 21.51
N THR A 311 5.71 15.85 20.47
CA THR A 311 6.59 14.69 20.23
C THR A 311 7.71 14.95 19.22
N SER A 312 7.56 15.97 18.37
CA SER A 312 8.53 16.37 17.34
C SER A 312 9.00 17.82 17.54
N LEU A 313 10.25 18.09 17.20
CA LEU A 313 10.78 19.45 17.20
C LEU A 313 10.08 20.32 16.13
N GLU A 314 9.77 19.73 14.96
CA GLU A 314 9.10 20.44 13.86
C GLU A 314 7.70 20.92 14.25
N ASP A 315 6.93 20.05 14.91
CA ASP A 315 5.59 20.38 15.40
C ASP A 315 5.63 21.49 16.45
N LEU A 316 6.68 21.50 17.30
CA LEU A 316 6.86 22.54 18.31
C LEU A 316 7.21 23.90 17.66
N ILE A 317 8.06 23.89 16.63
CA ILE A 317 8.39 25.09 15.84
C ILE A 317 7.13 25.63 15.16
N LEU A 318 6.33 24.76 14.53
CA LEU A 318 5.09 25.14 13.87
C LEU A 318 4.07 25.70 14.88
N ALA A 319 3.88 25.05 16.02
CA ALA A 319 2.98 25.54 17.07
C ALA A 319 3.43 26.89 17.62
N THR A 320 4.74 27.10 17.74
CA THR A 320 5.32 28.38 18.19
C THR A 320 5.04 29.48 17.17
N HIS A 321 5.24 29.18 15.89
CA HIS A 321 4.91 30.09 14.79
C HIS A 321 3.42 30.47 14.82
N GLN A 322 2.52 29.49 14.93
CA GLN A 322 1.08 29.72 15.02
C GLN A 322 0.67 30.58 16.24
N SER A 323 1.38 30.47 17.36
CA SER A 323 1.15 31.33 18.53
C SER A 323 1.58 32.78 18.29
N LEU A 324 2.58 33.00 17.45
CA LEU A 324 3.12 34.33 17.10
C LEU A 324 2.32 35.02 15.98
N THR A 325 1.92 34.29 14.94
CA THR A 325 1.30 34.84 13.71
C THR A 325 -0.19 34.53 13.57
N GLY A 326 -0.75 33.71 14.46
CA GLY A 326 -2.13 33.25 14.43
C GLY A 326 -2.29 31.84 13.83
N ALA A 327 -3.33 31.13 14.29
CA ALA A 327 -3.56 29.71 13.99
C ALA A 327 -3.81 29.37 12.51
N ALA A 328 -4.09 30.37 11.66
CA ALA A 328 -4.29 30.19 10.23
C ALA A 328 -2.98 30.10 9.43
N ALA A 329 -1.83 30.40 10.04
CA ALA A 329 -0.54 30.38 9.37
C ALA A 329 0.02 28.93 9.31
N THR A 330 -0.10 28.29 8.15
CA THR A 330 0.36 26.92 7.89
C THR A 330 1.68 26.83 7.13
N SER A 331 2.14 27.95 6.56
CA SER A 331 3.44 28.06 5.87
C SER A 331 4.29 29.11 6.57
N PHE A 332 5.61 28.92 6.53
CA PHE A 332 6.59 29.85 7.08
C PHE A 332 7.72 30.08 6.06
N THR A 333 8.22 31.30 6.02
CA THR A 333 9.49 31.65 5.39
C THR A 333 10.66 31.18 6.25
N ALA A 334 11.87 31.14 5.66
CA ALA A 334 13.08 30.77 6.42
C ALA A 334 13.34 31.72 7.60
N ALA A 335 13.02 33.01 7.44
CA ALA A 335 13.18 34.02 8.49
C ALA A 335 12.19 33.81 9.64
N GLU A 336 10.91 33.53 9.34
CA GLU A 336 9.88 33.27 10.36
C GLU A 336 10.18 31.99 11.15
N ARG A 337 10.67 30.95 10.47
CA ARG A 337 11.14 29.72 11.13
C ARG A 337 12.29 30.00 12.08
N LEU A 338 13.27 30.79 11.64
CA LEU A 338 14.43 31.14 12.46
C LEU A 338 14.01 31.92 13.71
N GLU A 339 13.06 32.86 13.59
CA GLU A 339 12.56 33.60 14.74
C GLU A 339 11.78 32.71 15.71
N ALA A 340 10.93 31.79 15.21
CA ALA A 340 10.24 30.83 16.07
C ALA A 340 11.23 29.93 16.85
N VAL A 341 12.30 29.47 16.20
CA VAL A 341 13.38 28.71 16.86
C VAL A 341 14.09 29.57 17.91
N ASN A 342 14.45 30.80 17.57
CA ASN A 342 15.11 31.71 18.51
C ASN A 342 14.23 31.99 19.73
N GLN A 343 12.92 32.17 19.57
CA GLN A 343 11.98 32.35 20.68
C GLN A 343 11.96 31.13 21.61
N LEU A 344 11.92 29.92 21.08
CA LEU A 344 12.01 28.68 21.86
C LEU A 344 13.32 28.59 22.64
N LEU A 345 14.44 28.92 21.99
CA LEU A 345 15.77 28.89 22.60
C LEU A 345 15.91 29.96 23.71
N ARG A 346 15.39 31.17 23.49
CA ARG A 346 15.34 32.25 24.49
C ARG A 346 14.54 31.81 25.71
N SER A 347 13.37 31.19 25.51
CA SER A 347 12.56 30.63 26.60
C SER A 347 13.35 29.57 27.37
N ALA A 348 13.92 28.58 26.67
CA ALA A 348 14.65 27.51 27.29
C ALA A 348 15.86 27.99 28.12
N GLN A 349 16.55 29.04 27.66
CA GLN A 349 17.64 29.66 28.41
C GLN A 349 17.13 30.44 29.61
N LYS A 350 16.04 31.19 29.48
CA LYS A 350 15.41 31.89 30.61
C LYS A 350 14.94 30.92 31.69
N ASP A 351 14.40 29.77 31.30
CA ASP A 351 13.92 28.74 32.22
C ASP A 351 15.08 28.01 32.90
N SER A 352 16.18 27.77 32.18
CA SER A 352 17.31 26.97 32.68
C SER A 352 18.41 27.78 33.39
N PHE A 353 18.55 29.06 33.03
CA PHE A 353 19.64 29.96 33.41
C PHE A 353 19.13 31.40 33.69
N PRO A 354 18.09 31.59 34.53
CA PRO A 354 17.42 32.89 34.68
C PRO A 354 18.33 34.01 35.20
N GLU A 355 19.23 33.69 36.13
CA GLU A 355 20.19 34.65 36.70
C GLU A 355 21.29 35.01 35.70
N ASP A 356 21.78 34.02 34.95
CA ASP A 356 22.81 34.22 33.93
C ASP A 356 22.30 35.10 32.79
N VAL A 357 21.06 34.86 32.32
CA VAL A 357 20.41 35.70 31.31
C VAL A 357 20.29 37.14 31.79
N ARG A 358 19.91 37.35 33.06
CA ARG A 358 19.75 38.70 33.62
C ARG A 358 21.09 39.42 33.71
N ALA A 359 22.13 38.77 34.23
CA ALA A 359 23.46 39.34 34.38
C ALA A 359 24.08 39.70 33.02
N LEU A 360 24.10 38.75 32.07
CA LEU A 360 24.72 38.98 30.77
C LEU A 360 23.96 40.00 29.91
N LYS A 361 22.62 40.09 30.06
CA LYS A 361 21.82 41.13 29.40
C LYS A 361 22.11 42.53 29.95
N ALA A 362 22.52 42.65 31.21
CA ALA A 362 22.96 43.91 31.83
C ALA A 362 24.42 44.26 31.49
N GLY A 363 25.16 43.36 30.83
CA GLY A 363 26.59 43.52 30.55
C GLY A 363 27.51 43.04 31.68
N ASP A 364 26.95 42.43 32.72
CA ASP A 364 27.71 41.91 33.86
C ASP A 364 28.22 40.48 33.60
N ALA A 365 29.27 40.08 34.32
CA ALA A 365 29.73 38.70 34.32
C ALA A 365 28.71 37.78 35.03
N VAL A 366 28.63 36.51 34.59
CA VAL A 366 27.80 35.51 35.27
C VAL A 366 28.27 35.26 36.71
N PRO A 367 27.35 34.88 37.63
CA PRO A 367 27.73 34.53 39.00
C PRO A 367 28.80 33.43 39.05
N SER A 368 29.73 33.51 40.01
CA SER A 368 30.79 32.51 40.18
C SER A 368 30.25 31.10 40.49
N SER A 369 29.06 31.00 41.07
CA SER A 369 28.33 29.76 41.32
C SER A 369 27.65 29.16 40.08
N SER A 370 27.61 29.90 38.97
CA SER A 370 26.93 29.46 37.75
C SER A 370 27.62 28.28 37.10
N ARG A 371 26.81 27.38 36.54
CA ARG A 371 27.27 26.27 35.69
C ARG A 371 27.89 26.73 34.37
N LEU A 372 27.68 27.99 34.00
CA LEU A 372 28.18 28.59 32.76
C LEU A 372 29.53 29.31 32.94
N SER A 373 29.97 29.57 34.18
CA SER A 373 31.16 30.37 34.49
C SER A 373 32.43 29.92 33.76
N ALA A 374 32.64 28.61 33.61
CA ALA A 374 33.80 28.02 32.94
C ALA A 374 33.78 28.14 31.39
N LEU A 375 32.69 28.61 30.80
CA LEU A 375 32.48 28.66 29.35
C LEU A 375 32.60 30.06 28.76
N SER A 376 33.02 31.06 29.56
CA SER A 376 33.06 32.48 29.18
C SER A 376 31.78 32.88 28.44
N PRO A 377 30.59 32.76 29.06
CA PRO A 377 29.32 32.89 28.36
C PRO A 377 29.10 34.35 27.93
N GLU A 378 28.55 34.53 26.74
CA GLU A 378 28.33 35.85 26.14
C GLU A 378 26.87 35.98 25.69
N TYR A 379 26.30 37.17 25.83
CA TYR A 379 24.96 37.45 25.33
C TYR A 379 25.05 38.07 23.94
N ASP A 380 24.46 37.38 22.96
CA ASP A 380 24.32 37.89 21.61
C ASP A 380 23.14 38.85 21.55
N SER A 381 23.41 40.15 21.37
CA SER A 381 22.39 41.19 21.32
C SER A 381 21.47 41.09 20.11
N ILE A 382 21.91 40.42 19.03
CA ILE A 382 21.13 40.27 17.80
C ILE A 382 20.14 39.11 17.97
N SER A 383 20.64 37.92 18.33
CA SER A 383 19.76 36.75 18.50
C SER A 383 19.04 36.70 19.85
N GLY A 384 19.52 37.44 20.85
CA GLY A 384 19.00 37.44 22.22
C GLY A 384 19.34 36.17 23.00
N LEU A 385 20.39 35.44 22.61
CA LEU A 385 20.77 34.14 23.17
C LEU A 385 22.12 34.19 23.87
N ILE A 386 22.27 33.36 24.89
CA ILE A 386 23.57 33.09 25.51
C ILE A 386 24.33 32.09 24.62
N ARG A 387 25.56 32.46 24.25
CA ARG A 387 26.49 31.65 23.47
C ARG A 387 27.76 31.37 24.26
N VAL A 388 28.48 30.33 23.88
CA VAL A 388 29.82 30.05 24.41
C VAL A 388 30.80 31.05 23.84
N GLY A 389 31.53 31.76 24.70
CA GLY A 389 32.61 32.64 24.27
C GLY A 389 33.81 31.87 23.76
N GLY A 390 34.82 32.58 23.25
CA GLY A 390 35.99 31.91 22.70
C GLY A 390 36.96 32.81 21.97
N ARG A 391 38.04 32.18 21.46
CA ARG A 391 39.18 32.86 20.81
C ARG A 391 39.08 32.90 19.28
N LEU A 392 38.02 32.32 18.70
CA LEU A 392 37.87 32.14 17.25
C LEU A 392 37.09 33.29 16.57
N ARG A 393 36.94 34.44 17.23
CA ARG A 393 36.20 35.61 16.71
C ARG A 393 36.75 36.20 15.41
N GLN A 394 38.02 35.95 15.09
CA GLN A 394 38.68 36.43 13.87
C GLN A 394 38.53 35.45 12.69
N ALA A 395 37.87 34.30 12.87
CA ALA A 395 37.63 33.33 11.80
C ALA A 395 36.39 33.72 10.99
N ILE A 396 36.55 34.66 10.06
CA ILE A 396 35.46 35.26 9.26
C ILE A 396 34.79 34.24 8.33
N ASP A 397 35.52 33.23 7.86
CA ASP A 397 35.03 32.21 6.91
C ASP A 397 34.25 31.06 7.57
N MET A 398 34.10 31.07 8.90
CA MET A 398 33.39 30.03 9.64
C MET A 398 31.98 30.46 10.01
N ASP A 399 31.06 29.50 10.01
CA ASP A 399 29.68 29.72 10.44
C ASP A 399 29.64 30.23 11.91
N PRO A 400 28.98 31.37 12.19
CA PRO A 400 28.93 31.96 13.53
C PRO A 400 28.46 31.01 14.63
N ASP A 401 27.51 30.12 14.31
CA ASP A 401 27.00 29.12 15.26
C ASP A 401 28.07 28.07 15.61
N SER A 402 28.97 27.75 14.68
CA SER A 402 30.10 26.84 14.90
C SER A 402 31.23 27.47 15.72
N ILE A 403 31.41 28.79 15.61
CA ILE A 403 32.40 29.56 16.38
C ILE A 403 31.94 29.74 17.83
N HIS A 404 30.68 30.18 18.00
CA HIS A 404 30.07 30.49 19.29
C HIS A 404 28.73 29.75 19.47
N PRO A 405 28.77 28.45 19.79
CA PRO A 405 27.56 27.62 19.88
C PRO A 405 26.62 28.05 21.01
N ILE A 406 25.32 27.82 20.80
CA ILE A 406 24.24 28.26 21.70
C ILE A 406 24.18 27.38 22.94
N LEU A 407 24.14 27.97 24.12
CA LEU A 407 24.16 27.23 25.39
C LEU A 407 22.79 26.64 25.74
N LEU A 408 22.76 25.34 26.07
CA LEU A 408 21.55 24.61 26.44
C LEU A 408 21.75 23.71 27.66
N ALA A 409 20.72 23.63 28.51
CA ALA A 409 20.69 22.71 29.64
C ALA A 409 20.28 21.29 29.19
N PRO A 410 20.96 20.23 29.64
CA PRO A 410 20.74 18.86 29.17
C PRO A 410 19.37 18.30 29.50
N ASP A 411 18.78 18.73 30.62
CA ASP A 411 17.52 18.20 31.12
C ASP A 411 16.30 18.94 30.59
N HIS A 412 16.48 20.07 29.89
CA HIS A 412 15.38 20.87 29.37
C HIS A 412 14.59 20.11 28.29
N PRO A 413 13.23 20.13 28.32
CA PRO A 413 12.39 19.43 27.34
C PRO A 413 12.74 19.76 25.87
N LEU A 414 12.95 21.04 25.53
CA LEU A 414 13.39 21.46 24.19
C LEU A 414 14.70 20.77 23.77
N THR A 415 15.68 20.69 24.67
CA THR A 415 16.98 20.07 24.39
C THR A 415 16.84 18.58 24.11
N ARG A 416 15.91 17.89 24.79
CA ARG A 416 15.60 16.48 24.50
C ARG A 416 14.98 16.31 23.10
N LEU A 417 14.10 17.23 22.69
CA LEU A 417 13.51 17.23 21.34
C LEU A 417 14.58 17.51 20.27
N ILE A 418 15.51 18.43 20.53
CA ILE A 418 16.66 18.68 19.64
C ILE A 418 17.51 17.42 19.48
N ILE A 419 17.90 16.77 20.59
CA ILE A 419 18.67 15.52 20.53
C ILE A 419 17.91 14.45 19.73
N LYS A 420 16.60 14.29 19.99
CA LYS A 420 15.75 13.32 19.28
C LYS A 420 15.68 13.60 17.78
N HIS A 421 15.52 14.88 17.40
CA HIS A 421 15.44 15.29 16.00
C HIS A 421 16.72 14.95 15.25
N TYR A 422 17.88 15.32 15.79
CA TYR A 422 19.18 15.02 15.15
C TYR A 422 19.50 13.51 15.14
N ASP A 423 19.15 12.75 16.19
CA ASP A 423 19.36 11.29 16.23
C ASP A 423 18.54 10.59 15.13
N ALA A 424 17.28 11.00 14.93
CA ALA A 424 16.42 10.48 13.87
C ALA A 424 16.90 10.91 12.47
N GLN A 425 17.26 12.18 12.29
CA GLN A 425 17.72 12.72 11.00
C GLN A 425 19.01 12.04 10.51
N LEU A 426 19.92 11.70 11.42
CA LEU A 426 21.19 11.03 11.09
C LEU A 426 21.10 9.50 11.11
N PHE A 427 19.89 8.93 11.22
CA PHE A 427 19.65 7.48 11.25
C PHE A 427 20.40 6.75 12.38
N HIS A 428 20.36 7.31 13.60
CA HIS A 428 20.92 6.71 14.82
C HIS A 428 22.42 6.38 14.75
N PRO A 429 23.30 7.34 14.42
CA PRO A 429 24.70 7.10 14.05
C PRO A 429 25.63 6.76 15.23
N GLY A 430 25.09 6.59 16.43
CA GLY A 430 25.84 6.43 17.68
C GLY A 430 26.19 7.75 18.38
N ALA A 431 26.56 7.66 19.66
CA ALA A 431 26.62 8.82 20.56
C ALA A 431 27.66 9.87 20.16
N GLU A 432 28.86 9.47 19.74
CA GLU A 432 29.93 10.43 19.42
C GLU A 432 29.69 11.17 18.10
N ARG A 433 29.13 10.49 17.09
CA ARG A 433 28.77 11.14 15.83
C ARG A 433 27.63 12.14 16.03
N LEU A 434 26.59 11.75 16.77
CA LEU A 434 25.49 12.66 17.10
C LEU A 434 25.98 13.85 17.93
N TYR A 435 26.87 13.62 18.89
CA TYR A 435 27.46 14.68 19.69
C TYR A 435 28.24 15.67 18.82
N ALA A 436 29.09 15.19 17.91
CA ALA A 436 29.86 16.05 17.01
C ALA A 436 28.97 16.92 16.11
N GLU A 437 27.85 16.38 15.62
CA GLU A 437 26.92 17.14 14.77
C GLU A 437 26.18 18.22 15.57
N ILE A 438 25.55 17.86 16.70
CA ILE A 438 24.84 18.81 17.56
C ILE A 438 25.77 19.93 18.04
N ARG A 439 27.04 19.60 18.29
CA ARG A 439 28.06 20.52 18.82
C ARG A 439 28.38 21.68 17.87
N ARG A 440 28.09 21.54 16.57
CA ARG A 440 28.26 22.61 15.57
C ARG A 440 27.34 23.79 15.80
N THR A 441 26.18 23.59 16.41
CA THR A 441 25.19 24.66 16.63
C THR A 441 24.92 24.88 18.12
N TYR A 442 24.94 23.81 18.92
CA TYR A 442 24.56 23.84 20.32
C TYR A 442 25.68 23.36 21.26
N TRP A 443 25.94 24.12 22.33
CA TRP A 443 26.68 23.65 23.49
C TRP A 443 25.71 23.14 24.55
N ILE A 444 25.41 21.85 24.53
CA ILE A 444 24.62 21.20 25.59
C ILE A 444 25.55 20.87 26.77
N LEU A 445 25.26 21.38 27.97
CA LEU A 445 26.04 21.03 29.17
C LEU A 445 25.98 19.51 29.40
N ARG A 446 27.14 18.87 29.61
CA ARG A 446 27.23 17.39 29.70
C ARG A 446 26.60 16.67 28.48
N GLY A 447 26.67 17.26 27.29
CA GLY A 447 25.97 16.80 26.08
C GLY A 447 26.14 15.32 25.74
N ARG A 448 27.35 14.75 25.87
CA ARG A 448 27.57 13.30 25.68
C ARG A 448 26.70 12.44 26.59
N GLN A 449 26.52 12.82 27.86
CA GLN A 449 25.69 12.09 28.81
C GLN A 449 24.21 12.23 28.45
N ALA A 450 23.77 13.42 28.07
CA ALA A 450 22.38 13.67 27.63
C ALA A 450 22.02 12.82 26.40
N ILE A 451 22.93 12.74 25.43
CA ILE A 451 22.78 11.90 24.22
C ILE A 451 22.72 10.42 24.57
N LYS A 452 23.65 9.92 25.40
CA LYS A 452 23.64 8.50 25.83
C LYS A 452 22.35 8.15 26.56
N LYS A 453 21.85 9.05 27.41
CA LYS A 453 20.56 8.91 28.12
C LYS A 453 19.40 8.79 27.12
N HIS A 454 19.36 9.64 26.10
CA HIS A 454 18.36 9.55 25.02
C HIS A 454 18.45 8.22 24.26
N GLN A 455 19.63 7.84 23.76
CA GLN A 455 19.82 6.63 22.95
C GLN A 455 19.59 5.33 23.74
N TYR A 456 19.71 5.36 25.07
CA TYR A 456 19.32 4.22 25.91
C TYR A 456 17.80 3.97 25.91
N GLN A 457 17.00 5.04 25.81
CA GLN A 457 15.54 4.97 25.82
C GLN A 457 14.96 4.78 24.41
N CYS A 458 15.65 5.28 23.38
CA CYS A 458 15.27 5.15 21.98
C CYS A 458 15.10 3.67 21.56
N VAL A 459 13.99 3.35 20.87
CA VAL A 459 13.67 1.98 20.45
C VAL A 459 14.66 1.50 19.38
N ASP A 460 14.95 2.33 18.39
CA ASP A 460 15.80 1.95 17.27
C ASP A 460 17.26 1.78 17.72
N CYS A 461 17.78 2.71 18.54
CA CYS A 461 19.09 2.54 19.15
C CYS A 461 19.19 1.27 20.02
N ARG A 462 18.12 0.88 20.72
CA ARG A 462 18.07 -0.38 21.47
C ARG A 462 18.11 -1.60 20.56
N ARG A 463 17.38 -1.58 19.44
CA ARG A 463 17.40 -2.65 18.44
C ARG A 463 18.80 -2.85 17.85
N TRP A 464 19.47 -1.75 17.45
CA TRP A 464 20.83 -1.80 16.94
C TRP A 464 21.85 -2.32 17.96
N ARG A 465 21.65 -2.01 19.25
CA ARG A 465 22.51 -2.49 20.34
C ARG A 465 22.25 -3.97 20.70
N ALA A 466 21.06 -4.50 20.42
CA ALA A 466 20.68 -5.84 20.81
C ALA A 466 21.58 -6.87 20.11
N SER A 467 22.27 -7.69 20.89
CA SER A 467 23.04 -8.84 20.39
C SER A 467 22.30 -10.13 20.74
N PRO A 468 22.18 -11.10 19.81
CA PRO A 468 21.55 -12.38 20.10
C PRO A 468 22.37 -13.14 21.15
N ALA A 469 21.68 -13.68 22.16
CA ALA A 469 22.30 -14.60 23.11
C ALA A 469 22.66 -15.89 22.38
N THR A 470 23.95 -16.18 22.23
CA THR A 470 24.42 -17.43 21.63
C THR A 470 24.11 -18.58 22.59
N PRO A 471 23.32 -19.60 22.18
CA PRO A 471 23.06 -20.74 23.05
C PRO A 471 24.36 -21.51 23.31
N LYS A 472 24.45 -22.15 24.48
CA LYS A 472 25.57 -23.04 24.82
C LYS A 472 25.64 -24.17 23.78
N MET A 473 26.75 -24.27 23.05
CA MET A 473 26.94 -25.33 22.07
C MET A 473 26.99 -26.70 22.76
N ALA A 474 26.35 -27.71 22.14
CA ALA A 474 26.40 -29.09 22.62
C ALA A 474 27.81 -29.69 22.50
N ASP A 475 28.08 -30.73 23.30
CA ASP A 475 29.33 -31.48 23.23
C ASP A 475 29.53 -32.12 21.86
N LEU A 476 30.79 -32.24 21.45
CA LEU A 476 31.14 -32.82 20.15
C LEU A 476 30.81 -34.32 20.12
N PRO A 477 30.21 -34.83 19.03
CA PRO A 477 29.92 -36.26 18.90
C PRO A 477 31.22 -37.08 18.83
N SER A 478 31.16 -38.32 19.31
CA SER A 478 32.31 -39.25 19.33
C SER A 478 32.98 -39.39 17.95
N ALA A 479 32.20 -39.33 16.87
CA ALA A 479 32.67 -39.32 15.48
C ALA A 479 33.73 -38.24 15.18
N ARG A 480 33.72 -37.11 15.90
CA ARG A 480 34.72 -36.03 15.78
C ARG A 480 35.93 -36.19 16.70
N LEU A 481 35.88 -37.13 17.66
CA LEU A 481 36.86 -37.30 18.73
C LEU A 481 37.66 -38.62 18.64
N ARG A 482 37.42 -39.45 17.62
CA ARG A 482 38.15 -40.72 17.40
C ARG A 482 39.57 -40.48 16.87
N LEU A 483 40.45 -40.01 17.75
CA LEU A 483 41.89 -39.87 17.50
C LEU A 483 42.54 -41.24 17.27
N TYR A 484 43.70 -41.25 16.59
CA TYR A 484 44.47 -42.47 16.24
C TYR A 484 43.76 -43.46 15.29
N LYS A 485 42.70 -43.02 14.60
CA LYS A 485 42.09 -43.75 13.48
C LYS A 485 42.59 -43.19 12.14
N PRO A 486 42.61 -43.99 11.07
CA PRO A 486 43.02 -43.52 9.76
C PRO A 486 42.09 -42.38 9.26
N PRO A 487 42.59 -41.48 8.39
CA PRO A 487 41.75 -40.46 7.76
C PRO A 487 40.51 -41.08 7.14
N PHE A 488 39.38 -40.37 7.22
CA PHE A 488 38.06 -40.84 6.75
C PHE A 488 37.45 -42.03 7.52
N TRP A 489 37.96 -42.39 8.70
CA TRP A 489 37.32 -43.39 9.56
C TRP A 489 35.85 -43.05 9.88
N SER A 490 35.61 -41.85 10.40
CA SER A 490 34.28 -41.24 10.54
C SER A 490 34.15 -40.15 9.48
N THR A 491 33.24 -40.34 8.52
CA THR A 491 33.11 -39.46 7.35
C THR A 491 31.72 -38.85 7.28
N GLY A 492 31.65 -37.52 7.18
CA GLY A 492 30.44 -36.80 6.83
C GLY A 492 30.28 -36.72 5.31
N VAL A 493 29.06 -36.85 4.80
CA VAL A 493 28.75 -36.78 3.37
C VAL A 493 27.65 -35.78 3.13
N ASP A 494 27.83 -34.93 2.12
CA ASP A 494 26.83 -33.97 1.68
C ASP A 494 26.91 -33.71 0.17
N CYS A 495 25.79 -33.40 -0.47
CA CYS A 495 25.70 -33.07 -1.88
C CYS A 495 25.44 -31.57 -2.07
N PHE A 496 26.06 -30.97 -3.08
CA PHE A 496 25.93 -29.55 -3.38
C PHE A 496 25.78 -29.30 -4.88
N GLY A 497 25.16 -28.17 -5.24
CA GLY A 497 24.74 -27.87 -6.61
C GLY A 497 23.22 -27.57 -6.67
N PRO A 498 22.59 -27.66 -7.85
CA PRO A 498 23.15 -28.08 -9.14
C PRO A 498 24.01 -27.01 -9.81
N TYR A 499 25.07 -27.46 -10.48
CA TYR A 499 25.86 -26.65 -11.41
C TYR A 499 25.42 -26.94 -12.85
N LEU A 500 25.29 -25.89 -13.66
CA LEU A 500 25.05 -26.02 -15.09
C LEU A 500 26.38 -26.14 -15.82
N VAL A 501 26.63 -27.29 -16.44
CA VAL A 501 27.87 -27.59 -17.15
C VAL A 501 27.55 -27.78 -18.63
N LYS A 502 28.36 -27.18 -19.51
CA LYS A 502 28.25 -27.39 -20.96
C LYS A 502 28.98 -28.66 -21.37
N ILE A 503 28.28 -29.57 -22.04
CA ILE A 503 28.84 -30.79 -22.64
C ILE A 503 28.50 -30.74 -24.13
N GLY A 504 29.49 -30.40 -24.95
CA GLY A 504 29.28 -30.11 -26.37
C GLY A 504 28.31 -28.95 -26.59
N ARG A 505 27.21 -29.19 -27.31
CA ARG A 505 26.14 -28.20 -27.57
C ARG A 505 25.02 -28.20 -26.51
N ARG A 506 25.08 -29.07 -25.51
CA ARG A 506 24.04 -29.23 -24.47
C ARG A 506 24.48 -28.65 -23.14
N SER A 507 23.53 -28.14 -22.37
CA SER A 507 23.73 -27.73 -20.97
C SER A 507 23.08 -28.77 -20.07
N GLU A 508 23.86 -29.36 -19.17
CA GLU A 508 23.39 -30.40 -18.25
C GLU A 508 23.62 -30.00 -16.80
N LYS A 509 22.70 -30.41 -15.93
CA LYS A 509 22.89 -30.26 -14.48
C LYS A 509 23.86 -31.33 -13.98
N ARG A 510 24.76 -30.92 -13.11
CA ARG A 510 25.69 -31.76 -12.37
C ARG A 510 25.67 -31.39 -10.90
N TRP A 511 25.96 -32.36 -10.05
CA TRP A 511 26.06 -32.16 -8.60
C TRP A 511 27.46 -32.51 -8.14
N GLY A 512 27.93 -31.85 -7.09
CA GLY A 512 29.11 -32.26 -6.36
C GLY A 512 28.73 -33.06 -5.12
N ILE A 513 29.60 -33.96 -4.70
CA ILE A 513 29.50 -34.63 -3.40
C ILE A 513 30.79 -34.39 -2.61
N ILE A 514 30.61 -34.10 -1.32
CA ILE A 514 31.68 -33.82 -0.36
C ILE A 514 31.75 -34.98 0.62
N TYR A 515 32.91 -35.62 0.71
CA TYR A 515 33.27 -36.51 1.80
C TYR A 515 34.23 -35.77 2.73
N LYS A 516 33.81 -35.53 3.97
CA LYS A 516 34.59 -34.82 4.97
C LYS A 516 34.94 -35.74 6.12
N CYS A 517 36.23 -35.92 6.40
CA CYS A 517 36.64 -36.60 7.62
C CYS A 517 36.24 -35.77 8.84
N LEU A 518 35.44 -36.34 9.74
CA LEU A 518 34.93 -35.64 10.92
C LEU A 518 36.01 -35.37 11.96
N THR A 519 37.05 -36.20 11.99
CA THR A 519 38.21 -36.07 12.88
C THR A 519 39.23 -35.08 12.33
N THR A 520 39.80 -35.33 11.14
CA THR A 520 40.91 -34.53 10.59
C THR A 520 40.48 -33.31 9.78
N ARG A 521 39.20 -33.22 9.40
CA ARG A 521 38.64 -32.20 8.49
C ARG A 521 39.17 -32.24 7.07
N CYS A 522 39.88 -33.29 6.68
CA CYS A 522 40.20 -33.54 5.28
C CYS A 522 38.93 -33.68 4.43
N VAL A 523 38.96 -33.10 3.24
CA VAL A 523 37.83 -33.10 2.30
C VAL A 523 38.23 -33.84 1.03
N HIS A 524 37.32 -34.68 0.53
CA HIS A 524 37.38 -35.28 -0.79
C HIS A 524 36.13 -34.88 -1.57
N LEU A 525 36.32 -34.38 -2.79
CA LEU A 525 35.24 -33.96 -3.67
C LEU A 525 35.16 -34.92 -4.85
N ASP A 526 33.93 -35.20 -5.27
CA ASP A 526 33.65 -35.98 -6.48
C ASP A 526 32.44 -35.39 -7.21
N LEU A 527 32.32 -35.69 -8.51
CA LEU A 527 31.24 -35.21 -9.36
C LEU A 527 30.17 -36.29 -9.56
N LEU A 528 28.91 -35.89 -9.42
CA LEU A 528 27.73 -36.72 -9.65
C LEU A 528 27.03 -36.29 -10.95
N PRO A 529 26.79 -37.22 -11.89
CA PRO A 529 26.00 -36.97 -13.09
C PRO A 529 24.56 -36.57 -12.78
N SER A 530 23.94 -37.22 -11.80
CA SER A 530 22.59 -36.96 -11.32
C SER A 530 22.49 -37.10 -9.80
N LEU A 531 21.48 -36.47 -9.19
CA LEU A 531 21.21 -36.56 -7.75
C LEU A 531 20.33 -37.79 -7.43
N ASP A 532 20.85 -38.97 -7.75
CA ASP A 532 20.17 -40.25 -7.55
C ASP A 532 21.06 -41.24 -6.78
N THR A 533 20.45 -42.32 -6.30
CA THR A 533 21.13 -43.35 -5.51
C THR A 533 22.28 -44.03 -6.27
N ASN A 534 22.13 -44.30 -7.57
CA ASN A 534 23.16 -44.99 -8.33
C ASN A 534 24.40 -44.12 -8.51
N SER A 535 24.21 -42.83 -8.82
CA SER A 535 25.30 -41.87 -8.89
C SER A 535 26.04 -41.75 -7.55
N PHE A 536 25.31 -41.71 -6.43
CA PHE A 536 25.90 -41.72 -5.09
C PHE A 536 26.73 -42.99 -4.84
N LEU A 537 26.17 -44.18 -5.08
CA LEU A 537 26.87 -45.45 -4.86
C LEU A 537 28.14 -45.58 -5.72
N MET A 538 28.11 -45.09 -6.96
CA MET A 538 29.29 -45.06 -7.83
C MET A 538 30.37 -44.13 -7.27
N SER A 539 29.98 -42.95 -6.79
CA SER A 539 30.92 -42.04 -6.13
C SER A 539 31.50 -42.65 -4.85
N LEU A 540 30.66 -43.28 -4.03
CA LEU A 540 31.10 -43.91 -2.79
C LEU A 540 32.11 -45.03 -3.06
N ARG A 541 31.89 -45.85 -4.11
CA ARG A 541 32.86 -46.86 -4.54
C ARG A 541 34.20 -46.25 -4.95
N ARG A 542 34.19 -45.15 -5.72
CA ARG A 542 35.42 -44.42 -6.10
C ARG A 542 36.14 -43.84 -4.89
N PHE A 543 35.39 -43.29 -3.94
CA PHE A 543 35.92 -42.79 -2.69
C PHE A 543 36.59 -43.90 -1.87
N ILE A 544 35.91 -45.03 -1.66
CA ILE A 544 36.43 -46.18 -0.91
C ILE A 544 37.69 -46.73 -1.57
N ALA A 545 37.69 -46.87 -2.91
CA ALA A 545 38.86 -47.36 -3.64
C ALA A 545 40.09 -46.46 -3.46
N ARG A 546 39.91 -45.15 -3.30
CA ARG A 546 41.01 -44.18 -3.15
C ARG A 546 41.41 -43.88 -1.72
N ARG A 547 40.45 -43.89 -0.78
CA ARG A 547 40.63 -43.39 0.59
C ARG A 547 40.45 -44.47 1.66
N GLY A 548 40.09 -45.68 1.26
CA GLY A 548 39.77 -46.79 2.17
C GLY A 548 38.30 -46.78 2.60
N LYS A 549 37.85 -47.92 3.13
CA LYS A 549 36.47 -48.09 3.58
C LYS A 549 36.25 -47.32 4.90
N PRO A 550 35.32 -46.36 4.96
CA PRO A 550 34.99 -45.68 6.21
C PRO A 550 34.32 -46.68 7.17
N TYR A 551 34.54 -46.50 8.47
CA TYR A 551 33.84 -47.26 9.50
C TYR A 551 32.38 -46.81 9.61
N GLU A 552 32.13 -45.50 9.50
CA GLU A 552 30.79 -44.92 9.51
C GLU A 552 30.69 -43.72 8.55
N LEU A 553 29.47 -43.51 8.04
CA LEU A 553 29.10 -42.38 7.22
C LEU A 553 27.95 -41.61 7.88
N TRP A 554 28.11 -40.30 7.99
CA TRP A 554 27.10 -39.37 8.51
C TRP A 554 26.59 -38.51 7.37
N SER A 555 25.30 -38.60 7.06
CA SER A 555 24.64 -37.75 6.07
C SER A 555 23.36 -37.17 6.65
N ASP A 556 22.76 -36.25 5.93
CA ASP A 556 21.37 -35.88 6.15
C ASP A 556 20.41 -37.01 5.69
N ARG A 557 19.11 -36.71 5.70
CA ARG A 557 18.05 -37.64 5.27
C ARG A 557 17.75 -37.53 3.76
N GLY A 558 18.72 -37.12 2.93
CA GLY A 558 18.59 -37.07 1.48
C GLY A 558 18.11 -38.40 0.87
N THR A 559 17.27 -38.32 -0.14
CA THR A 559 16.62 -39.50 -0.77
C THR A 559 17.64 -40.43 -1.44
N ASN A 560 18.67 -39.87 -2.06
CA ASN A 560 19.83 -40.57 -2.62
C ASN A 560 20.63 -41.34 -1.55
N PHE A 561 20.80 -40.78 -0.35
CA PHE A 561 21.51 -41.44 0.74
C PHE A 561 20.66 -42.53 1.42
N ARG A 562 19.37 -42.25 1.64
CA ARG A 562 18.42 -43.25 2.15
C ARG A 562 18.28 -44.44 1.20
N GLY A 563 18.27 -44.18 -0.10
CA GLY A 563 18.25 -45.22 -1.12
C GLY A 563 19.50 -46.09 -1.10
N GLY A 564 20.67 -45.52 -0.83
CA GLY A 564 21.95 -46.25 -0.77
C GLY A 564 22.22 -46.97 0.55
N HIS A 565 21.42 -46.70 1.58
CA HIS A 565 21.46 -47.43 2.85
C HIS A 565 20.71 -48.77 2.79
N LYS A 566 19.67 -48.84 1.95
CA LYS A 566 18.96 -50.09 1.64
C LYS A 566 19.82 -50.94 0.73
#